data_AF-A0A7S0A5C1-F1
#
_entry.id   AF-A0A7S0A5C1-F1
#
_cell.length_a   1.000
_cell.length_b   1.000
_cell.length_c   1.000
_cell.angle_alpha   90.00
_cell.angle_beta   90.00
_cell.angle_gamma   90.00
#
_symmetry.space_group_name_H-M   'P 1'
#
loop_
_entity.id
_entity.type
_entity.pdbx_description
1 polymer ?
#
loop_
_entity_poly.entity_id
_entity_poly.type
_entity_poly.pdbx_seq_one_letter_code
_entity_poly.pdbx_strand_id
1 'polypeptide(L)'
;MISQRYFDEILFYHEGGVDVGDVDAKAERLKIPTGEEPSAEVVKEKLVSKVPSEKQPSLTSFVLSLYKFYKELHFAYLEINPLVMLKDNSVVPLDMAAKLDETASFLCAQKWGEVDWPPPFGRAAYPEEALIRDMDGKTGASLKLTILNEKGRVWTMV
;
A
#
# COMPACT_ATOMS: atom_id res chain seq x y z
N MET A 1 -3.59 3.91 -3.77
CA MET A 1 -4.61 2.84 -3.69
C MET A 1 -4.86 2.56 -2.22
N ILE A 2 -6.11 2.43 -1.83
CA ILE A 2 -6.49 2.17 -0.44
C ILE A 2 -7.72 1.27 -0.39
N SER A 3 -7.70 0.29 0.51
CA SER A 3 -8.85 -0.59 0.73
C SER A 3 -9.83 0.02 1.72
N GLN A 4 -11.11 -0.07 1.37
CA GLN A 4 -12.25 0.30 2.20
C GLN A 4 -13.17 -0.91 2.35
N ARG A 5 -14.16 -0.81 3.25
CA ARG A 5 -15.06 -1.93 3.59
C ARG A 5 -15.75 -2.57 2.37
N TYR A 6 -16.10 -1.80 1.35
CA TYR A 6 -16.93 -2.25 0.21
C TYR A 6 -16.30 -1.97 -1.15
N PHE A 7 -15.10 -1.39 -1.18
CA PHE A 7 -14.41 -1.02 -2.40
C PHE A 7 -12.93 -0.80 -2.14
N ASP A 8 -12.12 -0.92 -3.17
CA ASP A 8 -10.80 -0.30 -3.22
C ASP A 8 -10.90 1.05 -3.94
N GLU A 9 -10.10 2.02 -3.54
CA GLU A 9 -10.05 3.34 -4.18
C GLU A 9 -8.67 3.61 -4.78
N ILE A 10 -8.65 3.94 -6.07
CA ILE A 10 -7.46 4.45 -6.77
C ILE A 10 -7.57 5.97 -6.81
N LEU A 11 -6.52 6.63 -6.31
CA LEU A 11 -6.33 8.07 -6.42
C LEU A 11 -5.24 8.33 -7.45
N PHE A 12 -5.44 9.30 -8.33
CA PHE A 12 -4.43 9.71 -9.30
C PHE A 12 -4.38 11.24 -9.40
N TYR A 13 -3.17 11.79 -9.40
CA TYR A 13 -2.94 13.20 -9.65
C TYR A 13 -1.77 13.39 -10.62
N HIS A 14 -2.02 14.15 -11.69
CA HIS A 14 -1.06 14.37 -12.78
C HIS A 14 0.15 15.24 -12.39
N GLU A 15 0.09 15.99 -11.29
CA GLU A 15 1.19 16.82 -10.77
C GLU A 15 1.72 16.22 -9.46
N GLY A 16 2.32 15.04 -9.55
CA GLY A 16 2.98 14.38 -8.41
C GLY A 16 4.29 15.06 -7.99
N GLY A 17 4.98 14.45 -7.02
CA GLY A 17 6.23 14.95 -6.44
C GLY A 17 6.03 15.50 -5.03
N VAL A 18 7.09 16.13 -4.52
CA VAL A 18 7.15 16.65 -3.14
C VAL A 18 6.12 17.76 -2.87
N ASP A 19 5.76 18.54 -3.90
CA ASP A 19 4.86 19.69 -3.80
C ASP A 19 3.38 19.35 -4.09
N VAL A 20 3.00 18.07 -4.01
CA VAL A 20 1.63 17.62 -4.32
C VAL A 20 0.56 18.29 -3.44
N GLY A 21 0.91 18.61 -2.19
CA GLY A 21 0.00 19.22 -1.21
C GLY A 21 -1.14 18.29 -0.79
N ASP A 22 -2.35 18.85 -0.60
CA ASP A 22 -3.54 18.06 -0.24
C ASP A 22 -4.05 17.24 -1.43
N VAL A 23 -3.49 16.03 -1.58
CA VAL A 23 -3.85 15.10 -2.65
C VAL A 23 -5.31 14.62 -2.52
N ASP A 24 -5.86 14.56 -1.31
CA ASP A 24 -7.23 14.11 -1.10
C ASP A 24 -8.24 15.06 -1.74
N ALA A 25 -7.99 16.36 -1.72
CA ALA A 25 -8.83 17.37 -2.36
C ALA A 25 -8.62 17.48 -3.88
N LYS A 26 -7.43 17.10 -4.38
CA LYS A 26 -7.00 17.38 -5.77
C LYS A 26 -7.06 16.18 -6.71
N ALA A 27 -6.93 14.97 -6.18
CA ALA A 27 -6.79 13.77 -6.99
C ALA A 27 -8.12 13.34 -7.62
N GLU A 28 -8.03 12.82 -8.84
CA GLU A 28 -9.11 12.04 -9.43
C GLU A 28 -9.25 10.71 -8.69
N ARG A 29 -10.49 10.25 -8.51
CA ARG A 29 -10.80 9.04 -7.73
C ARG A 29 -11.59 8.03 -8.56
N LEU A 30 -11.22 6.77 -8.42
CA LEU A 30 -11.95 5.63 -8.95
C LEU A 30 -12.18 4.61 -7.84
N LYS A 31 -13.45 4.40 -7.48
CA LYS A 31 -13.87 3.34 -6.56
C LYS A 31 -14.17 2.08 -7.33
N ILE A 32 -13.62 0.96 -6.87
CA ILE A 32 -13.78 -0.36 -7.47
C ILE A 32 -14.49 -1.23 -6.43
N PRO A 33 -15.78 -1.55 -6.63
CA PRO A 33 -16.52 -2.38 -5.68
C PRO A 33 -15.85 -3.73 -5.44
N THR A 34 -16.05 -4.28 -4.25
CA THR A 34 -15.52 -5.60 -3.89
C THR A 34 -15.99 -6.67 -4.90
N GLY A 35 -15.04 -7.43 -5.43
CA GLY A 35 -15.31 -8.48 -6.43
C GLY A 35 -15.35 -7.99 -7.88
N GLU A 36 -15.17 -6.69 -8.12
CA GLU A 36 -15.13 -6.12 -9.47
C GLU A 36 -13.71 -5.80 -9.94
N GLU A 37 -13.59 -5.54 -11.25
CA GLU A 37 -12.38 -5.09 -11.92
C GLU A 37 -12.69 -3.83 -12.73
N PRO A 38 -11.82 -2.80 -12.71
CA PRO A 38 -11.99 -1.63 -13.54
C PRO A 38 -11.62 -1.94 -15.00
N SER A 39 -12.34 -1.34 -15.95
CA SER A 39 -11.96 -1.42 -17.37
C SER A 39 -10.89 -0.37 -17.72
N ALA A 40 -10.14 -0.61 -18.80
CA ALA A 40 -9.14 0.34 -19.29
C ALA A 40 -9.78 1.69 -19.67
N GLU A 41 -10.99 1.67 -20.23
CA GLU A 41 -11.75 2.86 -20.61
C GLU A 41 -12.10 3.70 -19.39
N VAL A 42 -12.57 3.07 -18.31
CA VAL A 42 -12.93 3.76 -17.06
C VAL A 42 -11.69 4.35 -16.40
N VAL A 43 -10.59 3.60 -16.32
CA VAL A 43 -9.31 4.12 -15.79
C VAL A 43 -8.82 5.31 -16.63
N LYS A 44 -8.89 5.19 -17.96
CA LYS A 44 -8.47 6.25 -18.87
C LYS A 44 -9.26 7.53 -18.68
N GLU A 45 -10.60 7.42 -18.67
CA GLU A 45 -11.51 8.56 -18.54
C GLU A 45 -11.41 9.22 -17.17
N LYS A 46 -11.45 8.41 -16.09
CA LYS A 46 -11.57 8.93 -14.73
C LYS A 46 -10.24 9.39 -14.16
N LEU A 47 -9.15 8.66 -14.39
CA LEU A 47 -7.89 8.92 -13.69
C LEU A 47 -6.90 9.71 -14.54
N VAL A 48 -6.70 9.35 -15.80
CA VAL A 48 -5.57 9.87 -16.60
C VAL A 48 -5.98 10.86 -17.69
N SER A 49 -7.20 11.39 -17.65
CA SER A 49 -7.71 12.34 -18.66
C SER A 49 -6.89 13.63 -18.77
N LYS A 50 -6.24 14.06 -17.68
CA LYS A 50 -5.36 15.24 -17.60
C LYS A 50 -3.91 14.97 -18.04
N VAL A 51 -3.57 13.72 -18.37
CA VAL A 51 -2.23 13.33 -18.85
C VAL A 51 -2.18 13.49 -20.38
N PRO A 52 -1.03 13.86 -20.98
CA PRO A 52 -0.89 13.90 -22.44
C PRO A 52 -1.35 12.62 -23.13
N SER A 53 -2.08 12.75 -24.24
CA SER A 53 -2.81 11.64 -24.87
C SER A 53 -1.91 10.50 -25.34
N GLU A 54 -0.68 10.81 -25.74
CA GLU A 54 0.36 9.86 -26.12
C GLU A 54 0.86 8.99 -24.96
N LYS A 55 0.69 9.46 -23.71
CA LYS A 55 1.11 8.78 -22.48
C LYS A 55 -0.03 7.99 -21.82
N GLN A 56 -1.28 8.37 -22.07
CA GLN A 56 -2.46 7.75 -21.45
C GLN A 56 -2.50 6.21 -21.62
N PRO A 57 -2.20 5.59 -22.79
CA PRO A 57 -2.30 4.14 -22.94
C PRO A 57 -1.36 3.37 -22.00
N SER A 58 -0.08 3.74 -21.97
CA SER A 58 0.92 3.07 -21.12
C SER A 58 0.62 3.28 -19.64
N LEU A 59 0.21 4.49 -19.25
CA LEU A 59 -0.13 4.78 -17.85
C LEU A 59 -1.41 4.04 -17.40
N THR A 60 -2.42 3.96 -18.27
CA THR A 60 -3.63 3.16 -18.02
C THR A 60 -3.28 1.69 -17.78
N SER A 61 -2.44 1.12 -18.66
CA SER A 61 -1.95 -0.25 -18.55
C SER A 61 -1.17 -0.49 -17.24
N PHE A 62 -0.33 0.48 -16.86
CA PHE A 62 0.42 0.43 -15.60
C PHE A 62 -0.53 0.46 -14.39
N VAL A 63 -1.52 1.36 -14.35
CA VAL A 63 -2.48 1.46 -13.23
C VAL A 63 -3.28 0.17 -13.07
N LEU A 64 -3.74 -0.43 -14.18
CA LEU A 64 -4.44 -1.73 -14.15
C LEU A 64 -3.54 -2.85 -13.61
N SER A 65 -2.30 -2.92 -14.09
CA SER A 65 -1.32 -3.92 -13.64
C SER A 65 -0.96 -3.73 -12.17
N LEU A 66 -0.82 -2.48 -11.72
CA LEU A 66 -0.56 -2.13 -10.33
C LEU A 66 -1.74 -2.49 -9.42
N TYR A 67 -2.98 -2.31 -9.88
CA TYR A 67 -4.16 -2.72 -9.11
C TYR A 67 -4.26 -4.24 -9.00
N LYS A 68 -3.94 -4.96 -10.08
CA LYS A 68 -3.82 -6.42 -10.03
C LYS A 68 -2.75 -6.86 -9.01
N PHE A 69 -1.58 -6.24 -9.04
CA PHE A 69 -0.50 -6.48 -8.08
C PHE A 69 -0.93 -6.17 -6.63
N TYR A 70 -1.60 -5.04 -6.42
CA TYR A 70 -2.16 -4.62 -5.14
C TYR A 70 -3.05 -5.71 -4.53
N LYS A 71 -3.99 -6.26 -5.32
CA LYS A 71 -4.89 -7.31 -4.85
C LYS A 71 -4.20 -8.66 -4.66
N GLU A 72 -3.41 -9.09 -5.64
CA GLU A 72 -2.78 -10.41 -5.62
C GLU A 72 -1.78 -10.62 -4.48
N LEU A 73 -1.24 -9.53 -3.95
CA LEU A 73 -0.30 -9.51 -2.83
C LEU A 73 -0.93 -8.98 -1.54
N HIS A 74 -2.26 -8.81 -1.48
CA HIS A 74 -2.99 -8.43 -0.27
C HIS A 74 -2.45 -7.13 0.38
N PHE A 75 -2.26 -6.09 -0.44
CA PHE A 75 -2.06 -4.74 0.08
C PHE A 75 -3.37 -4.17 0.65
N ALA A 76 -3.26 -3.41 1.74
CA ALA A 76 -4.33 -2.59 2.29
C ALA A 76 -4.14 -1.09 1.96
N TYR A 77 -2.90 -0.71 1.61
CA TYR A 77 -2.52 0.62 1.17
C TYR A 77 -1.29 0.52 0.26
N LEU A 78 -1.29 1.27 -0.84
CA LEU A 78 -0.14 1.40 -1.74
C LEU A 78 -0.15 2.79 -2.38
N GLU A 79 0.92 3.54 -2.16
CA GLU A 79 1.16 4.86 -2.71
C GLU A 79 2.52 4.88 -3.42
N ILE A 80 2.57 5.56 -4.56
CA ILE A 80 3.80 5.85 -5.29
C ILE A 80 3.82 7.34 -5.56
N ASN A 81 4.75 8.07 -4.94
CA ASN A 81 4.88 9.51 -5.15
C ASN A 81 6.34 9.99 -5.05
N PRO A 82 7.03 10.31 -6.17
CA PRO A 82 6.47 10.44 -7.52
C PRO A 82 6.47 9.14 -8.34
N LEU A 83 5.44 8.99 -9.17
CA LEU A 83 5.41 8.06 -10.30
C LEU A 83 5.85 8.80 -11.57
N VAL A 84 7.04 8.50 -12.08
CA VAL A 84 7.63 9.23 -13.20
C VAL A 84 7.37 8.51 -14.52
N MET A 85 6.96 9.25 -15.55
CA MET A 85 6.80 8.73 -16.90
C MET A 85 7.77 9.39 -17.88
N LEU A 86 8.74 8.62 -18.37
CA LEU A 86 9.81 9.08 -19.26
C LEU A 86 9.31 9.33 -20.69
N LYS A 87 10.19 9.83 -21.56
CA LYS A 87 9.88 10.17 -22.97
C LYS A 87 9.60 8.95 -23.84
N ASP A 88 10.15 7.79 -23.47
CA ASP A 88 9.92 6.50 -24.12
C ASP A 88 8.66 5.78 -23.61
N ASN A 89 7.83 6.48 -22.83
CA ASN A 89 6.63 5.97 -22.17
C ASN A 89 6.87 4.88 -21.11
N SER A 90 8.12 4.67 -20.68
CA SER A 90 8.39 3.85 -19.49
C SER A 90 7.93 4.56 -18.22
N VAL A 91 7.44 3.75 -17.26
CA VAL A 91 6.95 4.22 -15.96
C VAL A 91 7.92 3.77 -14.88
N VAL A 92 8.38 4.71 -14.07
CA VAL A 92 9.39 4.51 -13.03
C VAL A 92 8.84 4.99 -11.68
N PRO A 93 8.55 4.09 -10.73
CA PRO A 93 8.22 4.47 -9.36
C PRO A 93 9.50 4.91 -8.62
N LEU A 94 9.55 6.16 -8.13
CA LEU A 94 10.73 6.66 -7.41
C LEU A 94 10.63 6.54 -5.90
N ASP A 95 9.42 6.51 -5.37
CA ASP A 95 9.15 6.33 -3.95
C ASP A 95 7.89 5.46 -3.78
N MET A 96 7.84 4.70 -2.69
CA MET A 96 6.72 3.82 -2.40
C MET A 96 6.46 3.76 -0.89
N ALA A 97 5.21 4.01 -0.52
CA ALA A 97 4.71 3.76 0.82
C ALA A 97 3.59 2.71 0.74
N ALA A 98 3.66 1.68 1.58
CA ALA A 98 2.74 0.57 1.50
C ALA A 98 2.37 -0.02 2.87
N LYS A 99 1.21 -0.67 2.92
CA LYS A 99 0.78 -1.53 4.03
C LYS A 99 0.24 -2.83 3.45
N LEU A 100 0.74 -3.94 3.96
CA LEU A 100 0.27 -5.29 3.65
C LEU A 100 -0.65 -5.78 4.78
N ASP A 101 -1.62 -6.62 4.45
CA ASP A 101 -2.44 -7.32 5.44
C ASP A 101 -1.69 -8.54 5.97
N GLU A 102 -0.94 -8.38 7.07
CA GLU A 102 -0.13 -9.44 7.70
C GLU A 102 -0.91 -10.75 7.91
N THR A 103 -2.23 -10.69 8.09
CA THR A 103 -3.07 -11.88 8.29
C THR A 103 -3.16 -12.75 7.03
N ALA A 104 -2.90 -12.19 5.84
CA ALA A 104 -2.82 -12.92 4.57
C ALA A 104 -1.47 -13.63 4.35
N SER A 105 -0.54 -13.58 5.32
CA SER A 105 0.77 -14.24 5.24
C SER A 105 0.68 -15.71 4.83
N PHE A 106 -0.28 -16.48 5.34
CA PHE A 106 -0.45 -17.89 4.96
C PHE A 106 -0.86 -18.10 3.49
N LEU A 107 -1.55 -17.13 2.88
CA LEU A 107 -1.91 -17.15 1.45
C LEU A 107 -0.76 -16.68 0.57
N CYS A 108 -0.01 -15.68 1.04
CA CYS A 108 0.96 -14.96 0.26
C CYS A 108 2.42 -15.34 0.53
N ALA A 109 2.70 -16.24 1.49
CA ALA A 109 4.07 -16.56 1.93
C ALA A 109 5.03 -16.87 0.77
N GLN A 110 4.58 -17.65 -0.23
CA GLN A 110 5.42 -17.96 -1.39
C GLN A 110 5.70 -16.76 -2.29
N LYS A 111 4.74 -15.82 -2.40
CA LYS A 111 4.90 -14.61 -3.21
C LYS A 111 5.68 -13.51 -2.48
N TRP A 112 5.46 -13.39 -1.17
CA TRP A 112 6.09 -12.39 -0.31
C TRP A 112 7.52 -12.75 0.02
N GLY A 113 7.83 -14.04 0.19
CA GLY A 113 9.12 -14.46 0.72
C GLY A 113 9.30 -14.00 2.17
N GLU A 114 10.50 -13.55 2.50
CA GLU A 114 10.79 -12.97 3.81
C GLU A 114 10.44 -11.48 3.81
N VAL A 115 9.43 -11.11 4.62
CA VAL A 115 8.97 -9.72 4.78
C VAL A 115 9.31 -9.25 6.19
N ASP A 116 10.03 -8.14 6.25
CA ASP A 116 10.27 -7.42 7.50
C ASP A 116 9.13 -6.43 7.78
N TRP A 117 8.65 -6.42 9.03
CA TRP A 117 7.69 -5.42 9.51
C TRP A 117 8.41 -4.44 10.43
N PRO A 118 8.93 -3.32 9.89
CA PRO A 118 9.71 -2.37 10.66
C PRO A 118 8.82 -1.61 11.66
N PRO A 119 9.35 -1.26 12.84
CA PRO A 119 8.63 -0.40 13.77
C PRO A 119 8.48 1.01 13.17
N PRO A 120 7.51 1.79 13.65
CA PRO A 120 7.41 3.21 13.32
C PRO A 120 8.71 3.95 13.63
N PHE A 121 9.02 4.97 12.83
CA PHE A 121 10.19 5.81 13.04
C PHE A 121 10.28 6.33 14.47
N GLY A 122 11.48 6.30 15.06
CA GLY A 122 11.75 6.75 16.42
C GLY A 122 11.47 5.72 17.52
N ARG A 123 10.98 4.52 17.20
CA ARG A 123 10.91 3.39 18.15
C ARG A 123 12.08 2.44 17.97
N ALA A 124 12.65 2.00 19.08
CA ALA A 124 13.63 0.91 19.09
C ALA A 124 12.92 -0.41 18.73
N ALA A 125 13.59 -1.25 17.94
CA ALA A 125 13.18 -2.62 17.72
C ALA A 125 13.73 -3.49 18.86
N TYR A 126 12.85 -3.96 19.75
CA TYR A 126 13.26 -4.80 20.87
C TYR A 126 13.23 -6.30 20.49
N PRO A 127 14.24 -7.09 20.88
CA PRO A 127 14.24 -8.54 20.61
C PRO A 127 13.07 -9.26 21.29
N GLU A 128 12.59 -8.76 22.44
CA GLU A 128 11.42 -9.30 23.15
C GLU A 128 10.13 -9.12 22.35
N GLU A 129 9.93 -7.98 21.67
CA GLU A 129 8.78 -7.76 20.81
C GLU A 129 8.80 -8.70 19.59
N ALA A 130 9.98 -8.92 19.01
CA ALA A 130 10.18 -9.86 17.91
C ALA A 130 9.85 -11.31 18.32
N LEU A 131 10.27 -11.71 19.52
CA LEU A 131 9.95 -13.03 20.07
C LEU A 131 8.45 -13.25 20.26
N ILE A 132 7.74 -12.29 20.87
CA ILE A 132 6.29 -12.40 21.07
C ILE A 132 5.55 -12.43 19.72
N ARG A 133 6.00 -11.65 18.73
CA ARG A 133 5.44 -11.69 17.38
C ARG A 133 5.64 -13.04 16.69
N ASP A 134 6.82 -13.64 16.81
CA ASP A 134 7.10 -14.98 16.28
C ASP A 134 6.21 -16.05 16.94
N MET A 135 5.99 -15.96 18.25
CA MET A 135 5.09 -16.86 18.98
C MET A 135 3.63 -16.68 18.55
N ASP A 136 3.17 -15.43 18.40
CA ASP A 136 1.82 -15.09 17.94
C ASP A 136 1.52 -15.71 16.57
N GLY A 137 2.44 -15.58 15.61
CA GLY A 137 2.28 -16.15 14.27
C GLY A 137 2.28 -17.67 14.19
N LYS A 138 2.64 -18.37 15.28
CA LYS A 138 2.73 -19.85 15.34
C LYS A 138 1.59 -20.48 16.14
N THR A 139 0.67 -19.69 16.68
CA THR A 139 -0.46 -20.21 17.48
C THR A 139 -1.78 -19.57 17.04
N GLY A 140 -2.90 -20.20 17.39
CA GLY A 140 -4.22 -19.56 17.24
C GLY A 140 -4.57 -18.56 18.36
N ALA A 141 -3.67 -18.37 19.33
CA ALA A 141 -3.85 -17.42 20.42
C ALA A 141 -3.40 -16.02 19.99
N SER A 142 -3.94 -14.97 20.63
CA SER A 142 -3.46 -13.61 20.42
C SER A 142 -2.42 -13.26 21.47
N LEU A 143 -1.17 -13.09 21.03
CA LEU A 143 -0.04 -12.68 21.84
C LEU A 143 0.50 -11.36 21.28
N LYS A 144 0.52 -10.30 22.09
CA LYS A 144 0.96 -8.97 21.66
C LYS A 144 1.81 -8.34 22.74
N LEU A 145 2.94 -7.76 22.34
CA LEU A 145 3.80 -6.98 23.21
C LEU A 145 4.25 -5.73 22.45
N THR A 146 4.19 -4.59 23.13
CA THR A 146 4.81 -3.36 22.68
C THR A 146 5.43 -2.65 23.86
N ILE A 147 6.73 -2.41 23.82
CA ILE A 147 7.48 -1.75 24.88
C ILE A 147 7.41 -0.24 24.63
N LEU A 148 6.66 0.46 25.48
CA LEU A 148 6.52 1.92 25.39
C LEU A 148 7.65 2.66 26.11
N ASN A 149 8.05 2.17 27.28
CA ASN A 149 9.15 2.71 28.08
C ASN A 149 9.76 1.57 28.91
N GLU A 150 10.92 1.07 28.49
CA GLU A 150 11.65 -0.03 29.16
C GLU A 150 11.98 0.27 30.64
N LYS A 151 12.05 1.56 31.02
CA LYS A 151 12.35 2.02 32.38
C LYS A 151 11.09 2.41 33.16
N GLY A 152 9.91 2.13 32.61
CA GLY A 152 8.63 2.37 33.27
C GLY A 152 8.49 1.53 34.54
N ARG A 153 7.80 2.09 35.55
CA ARG A 153 7.50 1.38 36.81
C ARG A 153 6.15 0.63 36.80
N VAL A 154 5.33 0.86 35.77
CA VAL A 154 4.00 0.25 35.62
C VAL A 154 4.07 -0.68 34.42
N TRP A 155 3.76 -1.95 34.65
CA TRP A 155 3.72 -2.99 33.63
C TRP A 155 2.35 -3.66 33.65
N THR A 156 1.81 -3.93 32.47
CA THR A 156 0.49 -4.53 32.31
C THR A 156 0.62 -5.85 31.55
N MET A 157 -0.05 -6.88 32.06
CA MET A 157 -0.26 -8.15 31.38
C MET A 157 -1.77 -8.41 31.42
N VAL A 158 -2.46 -7.95 30.37
CA VAL A 158 -3.93 -7.94 30.24
C VAL A 158 -4.34 -8.90 29.13
#